data_AF-A0A1W1YH00-F1
#
_entry.id   AF-A0A1W1YH00-F1
#
_cell.length_a   1.000
_cell.length_b   1.000
_cell.length_c   1.000
_cell.angle_alpha   90.00
_cell.angle_beta   90.00
_cell.angle_gamma   90.00
#
_symmetry.space_group_name_H-M   'P 1'
#
loop_
_entity.id
_entity.type
_entity.pdbx_description
1 polymer ?
#
loop_
_entity_poly.entity_id
_entity_poly.type
_entity_poly.pdbx_seq_one_letter_code
_entity_poly.pdbx_strand_id
1 'polypeptide(L)'
;MSEKKTSIPEASTVDLRGKQSVRATFKLSERAIDYLSLVAVHLGIKQKSLFDHLIDDAPALRDIAATIHLRKFNRIDRVQKTYVLSRKTLEVLELISNDLDTPRDALVEYSLHKLEAVIQGEKKRHEQRKRLFKDLMAHWEEGKDLLEKARKTLGEDDPFCLEIQRSMGALTRTTKELSAFIEKSRVIEQY
;
A
#
# COMPACT_ATOMS: atom_id res chain seq x y z
N MET A 1 -47.51 10.91 -10.01
CA MET A 1 -46.26 10.22 -9.62
C MET A 1 -45.30 10.33 -10.79
N SER A 2 -44.22 11.10 -10.66
CA SER A 2 -43.24 11.32 -11.74
C SER A 2 -42.01 10.48 -11.43
N GLU A 3 -41.73 9.47 -12.26
CA GLU A 3 -40.56 8.62 -12.17
C GLU A 3 -39.30 9.40 -12.58
N LYS A 4 -38.39 9.58 -11.63
CA LYS A 4 -37.06 10.13 -11.88
C LYS A 4 -36.23 9.06 -12.58
N LYS A 5 -36.03 9.20 -13.90
CA LYS A 5 -35.04 8.43 -14.65
C LYS A 5 -33.64 8.73 -14.11
N THR A 6 -33.04 7.78 -13.42
CA THR A 6 -31.62 7.77 -13.07
C THR A 6 -30.82 7.58 -14.35
N SER A 7 -30.26 8.67 -14.90
CA SER A 7 -29.35 8.60 -16.04
C SER A 7 -28.00 8.05 -15.58
N ILE A 8 -27.66 6.85 -16.04
CA ILE A 8 -26.30 6.30 -15.94
C ILE A 8 -25.42 7.13 -16.89
N PRO A 9 -24.30 7.74 -16.44
CA PRO A 9 -23.42 8.47 -17.33
C PRO A 9 -22.85 7.51 -18.37
N GLU A 10 -23.15 7.76 -19.65
CA GLU A 10 -22.60 7.00 -20.77
C GLU A 10 -21.07 7.16 -20.78
N ALA A 11 -20.35 6.07 -20.54
CA ALA A 11 -18.91 6.06 -20.72
C ALA A 11 -18.60 6.32 -22.20
N SER A 12 -17.96 7.46 -22.48
CA SER A 12 -17.63 7.83 -23.86
C SER A 12 -16.60 6.86 -24.44
N THR A 13 -16.62 6.64 -25.75
CA THR A 13 -15.62 5.80 -26.45
C THR A 13 -14.19 6.33 -26.26
N VAL A 14 -14.04 7.62 -25.98
CA VAL A 14 -12.79 8.30 -25.63
C VAL A 14 -12.29 7.85 -24.26
N ASP A 15 -13.18 7.76 -23.26
CA ASP A 15 -12.82 7.27 -21.91
C ASP A 15 -12.35 5.82 -21.93
N LEU A 16 -12.95 4.99 -22.79
CA LEU A 16 -12.55 3.59 -22.97
C LEU A 16 -11.17 3.48 -23.64
N ARG A 17 -10.86 4.35 -24.61
CA ARG A 17 -9.54 4.42 -25.25
C ARG A 17 -8.46 4.91 -24.28
N GLY A 18 -8.77 5.86 -23.40
CA GLY A 18 -7.84 6.34 -22.37
C GLY A 18 -7.44 5.27 -21.36
N LYS A 19 -8.34 4.32 -21.08
CA LYS A 19 -8.11 3.17 -20.20
C LYS A 19 -7.29 2.03 -20.84
N GLN A 20 -6.96 2.14 -22.14
CA GLN A 20 -6.13 1.15 -22.82
C GLN A 20 -4.78 1.05 -22.12
N SER A 21 -4.36 -0.19 -21.85
CA SER A 21 -3.06 -0.46 -21.24
C SER A 21 -1.95 -0.35 -22.28
N VAL A 22 -0.94 0.45 -22.00
CA VAL A 22 0.26 0.64 -22.83
C VAL A 22 1.50 0.32 -22.01
N ARG A 23 2.60 -0.04 -22.68
CA ARG A 23 3.90 -0.28 -22.04
C ARG A 23 4.80 0.92 -22.29
N ALA A 24 5.44 1.43 -21.24
CA ALA A 24 6.50 2.43 -21.36
C ALA A 24 7.71 2.02 -20.52
N THR A 25 8.90 2.35 -21.01
CA THR A 25 10.16 2.08 -20.33
C THR A 25 10.72 3.37 -19.76
N PHE A 26 11.08 3.34 -18.49
CA PHE A 26 11.69 4.45 -17.78
C PHE A 26 13.06 4.06 -17.25
N LYS A 27 13.95 5.04 -17.11
CA LYS A 27 15.24 4.88 -16.42
C LYS A 27 15.11 5.44 -15.01
N LEU A 28 14.98 4.55 -14.03
CA LEU A 28 14.69 4.91 -12.62
C LEU A 28 15.75 4.34 -11.70
N SER A 29 15.86 4.89 -10.49
CA SER A 29 16.66 4.27 -9.44
C SER A 29 16.02 2.95 -8.97
N GLU A 30 16.84 2.03 -8.45
CA GLU A 30 16.33 0.81 -7.80
C GLU A 30 15.38 1.15 -6.65
N ARG A 31 15.71 2.18 -5.86
CA ARG A 31 14.86 2.68 -4.78
C ARG A 31 13.46 3.09 -5.25
N ALA A 32 13.37 3.83 -6.35
CA ALA A 32 12.06 4.24 -6.89
C ALA A 32 11.25 3.03 -7.36
N ILE A 33 11.89 2.06 -8.03
CA ILE A 33 11.27 0.80 -8.47
C ILE A 33 10.73 0.01 -7.26
N ASP A 34 11.52 -0.04 -6.19
CA ASP A 34 11.16 -0.71 -4.94
C ASP A 34 9.98 -0.04 -4.24
N TYR A 35 9.97 1.30 -4.16
CA TYR A 35 8.88 2.05 -3.54
C TYR A 35 7.53 1.74 -4.20
N LEU A 36 7.48 1.76 -5.53
CA LEU A 36 6.26 1.43 -6.26
C LEU A 36 5.82 -0.01 -5.97
N SER A 37 6.76 -0.95 -5.97
CA SER A 37 6.48 -2.37 -5.77
C SER A 37 5.95 -2.65 -4.36
N LEU A 38 6.60 -2.06 -3.35
CA LEU A 38 6.27 -2.21 -1.95
C LEU A 38 4.91 -1.61 -1.62
N VAL A 39 4.65 -0.37 -2.05
CA VAL A 39 3.37 0.31 -1.77
C VAL A 39 2.22 -0.38 -2.49
N ALA A 40 2.42 -0.87 -3.71
CA ALA A 40 1.40 -1.63 -4.43
C ALA A 40 1.02 -2.92 -3.66
N VAL A 41 2.01 -3.69 -3.21
CA VAL A 41 1.78 -4.90 -2.38
C VAL A 41 1.07 -4.54 -1.08
N HIS A 42 1.54 -3.50 -0.39
CA HIS A 42 1.00 -3.09 0.90
C HIS A 42 -0.46 -2.62 0.81
N LEU A 43 -0.79 -1.82 -0.20
CA LEU A 43 -2.16 -1.36 -0.43
C LEU A 43 -3.06 -2.43 -1.08
N GLY A 44 -2.51 -3.59 -1.47
CA GLY A 44 -3.24 -4.64 -2.16
C GLY A 44 -3.73 -4.22 -3.55
N ILE A 45 -3.05 -3.27 -4.20
CA ILE A 45 -3.41 -2.73 -5.51
C ILE A 45 -2.38 -3.12 -6.57
N LYS A 46 -2.78 -3.12 -7.84
CA LYS A 46 -1.86 -3.37 -8.96
C LYS A 46 -0.90 -2.19 -9.13
N GLN A 47 0.37 -2.47 -9.44
CA GLN A 47 1.37 -1.43 -9.72
C GLN A 47 0.91 -0.43 -10.78
N LYS A 48 0.26 -0.92 -11.86
CA LYS A 48 -0.37 -0.06 -12.88
C LYS A 48 -1.31 0.97 -12.27
N SER A 49 -2.22 0.52 -11.39
CA SER A 49 -3.22 1.39 -10.78
C SER A 49 -2.60 2.43 -9.88
N LEU A 50 -1.57 2.06 -9.11
CA LEU A 50 -0.81 3.00 -8.28
C LEU A 50 -0.07 4.02 -9.16
N PHE A 51 0.57 3.57 -10.23
CA PHE A 51 1.29 4.43 -11.16
C PHE A 51 0.35 5.43 -11.84
N ASP A 52 -0.77 4.94 -12.39
CA ASP A 52 -1.79 5.78 -13.02
C ASP A 52 -2.29 6.85 -12.02
N HIS A 53 -2.59 6.47 -10.78
CA HIS A 53 -3.04 7.42 -9.75
C HIS A 53 -1.98 8.47 -9.38
N LEU A 54 -0.70 8.10 -9.33
CA LEU A 54 0.37 9.04 -8.99
C LEU A 54 0.59 10.11 -10.06
N ILE A 55 0.36 9.77 -11.32
CA ILE A 55 0.68 10.62 -12.48
C ILE A 55 -0.55 11.37 -13.00
N ASP A 56 -1.76 10.82 -12.87
CA ASP A 56 -2.99 11.46 -13.36
C ASP A 56 -3.35 12.75 -12.58
N ASP A 57 -2.74 13.00 -11.42
CA ASP A 57 -2.80 14.28 -10.70
C ASP A 57 -1.87 15.32 -11.33
N ALA A 58 -2.32 15.89 -12.46
CA ALA A 58 -1.56 16.86 -13.24
C ALA A 58 -1.08 18.09 -12.44
N PRO A 59 -1.89 18.72 -11.57
CA PRO A 59 -1.41 19.77 -10.68
C PRO A 59 -0.25 19.31 -9.80
N ALA A 60 -0.39 18.17 -9.11
CA ALA A 60 0.67 17.66 -8.25
C ALA A 60 1.93 17.27 -9.02
N LEU A 61 1.81 16.84 -10.28
CA LEU A 61 2.95 16.52 -11.15
C LEU A 61 3.69 17.77 -11.64
N ARG A 62 2.96 18.86 -11.92
CA ARG A 62 3.57 20.16 -12.25
C ARG A 62 4.33 20.75 -11.05
N ASP A 63 3.77 20.64 -9.85
CA ASP A 63 4.47 21.05 -8.62
C ASP A 63 5.76 20.26 -8.43
N ILE A 64 5.74 18.95 -8.71
CA ILE A 64 6.95 18.12 -8.68
C ILE A 64 7.97 18.65 -9.69
N ALA A 65 7.56 18.90 -10.94
CA ALA A 65 8.45 19.37 -11.99
C ALA A 65 9.20 20.64 -11.59
N ALA A 66 8.53 21.58 -10.92
CA ALA A 66 9.14 22.82 -10.40
C ALA A 66 10.23 22.57 -9.34
N THR A 67 10.19 21.44 -8.63
CA THR A 67 11.18 21.06 -7.60
C THR A 67 12.34 20.20 -8.12
N ILE A 68 12.30 19.77 -9.38
CA ILE A 68 13.30 18.84 -9.92
C ILE A 68 14.64 19.56 -10.14
N HIS A 69 15.68 19.05 -9.46
CA HIS A 69 17.05 19.48 -9.68
C HIS A 69 17.74 18.54 -10.67
N LEU A 70 17.72 18.89 -11.96
CA LEU A 70 18.28 18.06 -13.04
C LEU A 70 19.75 17.63 -12.81
N ARG A 71 20.57 18.47 -12.18
CA ARG A 71 21.96 18.14 -11.82
C ARG A 71 22.06 16.98 -10.83
N LYS A 72 21.14 16.89 -9.86
CA LYS A 72 21.08 15.77 -8.91
C LYS A 72 20.51 14.53 -9.60
N PHE A 73 19.47 14.69 -10.39
CA PHE A 73 18.84 13.61 -11.15
C PHE A 73 19.83 12.88 -12.08
N ASN A 74 20.72 13.60 -12.77
CA ASN A 74 21.69 13.01 -13.68
C ASN A 74 22.82 12.21 -13.01
N ARG A 75 22.95 12.29 -11.67
CA ARG A 75 23.96 11.55 -10.89
C ARG A 75 23.44 10.25 -10.28
N ILE A 76 22.15 9.96 -10.46
CA ILE A 76 21.51 8.75 -9.92
C ILE A 76 21.81 7.57 -10.84
N ASP A 77 22.26 6.46 -10.28
CA ASP A 77 22.39 5.19 -11.01
C ASP A 77 21.02 4.65 -11.41
N ARG A 78 20.86 4.30 -12.69
CA ARG A 78 19.55 3.97 -13.27
C ARG A 78 19.48 2.59 -13.85
N VAL A 79 18.36 1.94 -13.60
CA VAL A 79 17.96 0.69 -14.22
C VAL A 79 16.79 0.97 -15.16
N GLN A 80 16.81 0.34 -16.34
CA GLN A 80 15.69 0.40 -17.26
C GLN A 80 14.59 -0.53 -16.77
N LYS A 81 13.39 0.01 -16.58
CA LYS A 81 12.22 -0.77 -16.16
C LYS A 81 11.02 -0.43 -17.03
N THR A 82 10.37 -1.46 -17.55
CA THR A 82 9.14 -1.33 -18.34
C THR A 82 7.92 -1.53 -17.44
N TYR A 83 7.02 -0.56 -17.46
CA TYR A 83 5.75 -0.60 -16.73
C TYR A 83 4.57 -0.62 -17.70
N VAL A 84 3.45 -1.16 -17.21
CA VAL A 84 2.15 -1.06 -17.87
C VAL A 84 1.39 0.09 -17.21
N LEU A 85 0.91 1.04 -18.01
CA LEU A 85 0.15 2.23 -17.59
C LEU A 85 -1.06 2.46 -18.51
N SER A 86 -1.96 3.36 -18.14
CA SER A 86 -3.03 3.79 -19.04
C SER A 86 -2.48 4.70 -20.15
N ARG A 87 -3.09 4.67 -21.35
CA ARG A 87 -2.71 5.60 -22.43
C ARG A 87 -2.82 7.05 -21.97
N LYS A 88 -3.90 7.39 -21.26
CA LYS A 88 -4.12 8.73 -20.71
C LYS A 88 -2.96 9.18 -19.82
N THR A 89 -2.48 8.28 -18.95
CA THR A 89 -1.35 8.57 -18.05
C THR A 89 -0.07 8.87 -18.83
N LEU A 90 0.19 8.17 -19.93
CA LEU A 90 1.33 8.46 -20.81
C LEU A 90 1.20 9.85 -21.46
N GLU A 91 0.01 10.17 -21.97
CA GLU A 91 -0.28 11.45 -22.62
C GLU A 91 -0.11 12.63 -21.64
N VAL A 92 -0.61 12.51 -20.41
CA VAL A 92 -0.42 13.51 -19.34
C VAL A 92 1.06 13.73 -19.06
N LEU A 93 1.81 12.63 -18.96
CA LEU A 93 3.23 12.68 -18.65
C LEU A 93 4.06 13.27 -19.81
N GLU A 94 3.69 12.98 -21.06
CA GLU A 94 4.29 13.60 -22.26
C GLU A 94 3.96 15.09 -22.35
N LEU A 95 2.70 15.46 -22.10
CA LEU A 95 2.26 16.86 -22.09
C LEU A 95 3.06 17.67 -21.06
N ILE A 96 3.14 17.21 -19.82
CA ILE A 96 3.85 17.93 -18.76
C ILE A 96 5.37 17.95 -19.00
N SER A 97 5.92 16.86 -19.53
CA SER A 97 7.34 16.78 -19.90
C SER A 97 7.71 17.83 -20.95
N ASN A 98 6.86 18.01 -21.97
CA ASN A 98 7.06 19.00 -23.03
C ASN A 98 6.80 20.43 -22.53
N ASP A 99 5.73 20.64 -21.75
CA ASP A 99 5.35 21.96 -21.22
C ASP A 99 6.44 22.55 -20.32
N LEU A 100 7.14 21.71 -19.55
CA LEU A 100 8.09 22.13 -18.51
C LEU A 100 9.55 21.75 -18.83
N ASP A 101 9.84 21.34 -20.06
CA ASP A 101 11.18 20.89 -20.52
C ASP A 101 11.88 19.94 -19.51
N THR A 102 11.10 19.00 -18.96
CA THR A 102 11.55 18.13 -17.88
C THR A 102 11.47 16.68 -18.34
N PRO A 103 12.53 15.86 -18.19
CA PRO A 103 12.50 14.47 -18.63
C PRO A 103 11.40 13.66 -17.95
N ARG A 104 10.66 12.86 -18.73
CA ARG A 104 9.67 11.89 -18.27
C ARG A 104 10.16 11.01 -17.11
N ASP A 105 11.40 10.52 -17.23
CA ASP A 105 12.05 9.72 -16.19
C ASP A 105 12.17 10.48 -14.86
N ALA A 106 12.44 11.79 -14.91
CA ALA A 106 12.58 12.63 -13.72
C ALA A 106 11.23 12.86 -13.03
N LEU A 107 10.19 13.10 -13.83
CA LEU A 107 8.81 13.23 -13.33
C LEU A 107 8.38 11.95 -12.60
N VAL A 108 8.63 10.78 -13.19
CA VAL A 108 8.33 9.49 -12.56
C VAL A 108 9.15 9.27 -11.30
N GLU A 109 10.47 9.43 -11.36
CA GLU A 109 11.38 9.23 -10.22
C GLU A 109 10.92 10.03 -9.00
N TYR A 110 10.69 11.34 -9.17
CA TYR A 110 10.29 12.22 -8.07
C TYR A 110 8.85 11.97 -7.60
N SER A 111 7.96 11.50 -8.49
CA SER A 111 6.62 11.06 -8.09
C SER A 111 6.68 9.82 -7.21
N LEU A 112 7.61 8.89 -7.49
CA LEU A 112 7.84 7.71 -6.66
C LEU A 112 8.52 8.06 -5.33
N HIS A 113 9.35 9.11 -5.27
CA HIS A 113 9.88 9.61 -3.99
C HIS A 113 8.77 10.11 -3.03
N LYS A 114 7.61 10.57 -3.53
CA LYS A 114 6.47 10.88 -2.63
C LYS A 114 5.97 9.64 -1.86
N LEU A 115 6.18 8.44 -2.39
CA LEU A 115 5.86 7.19 -1.70
C LEU A 115 6.79 6.93 -0.51
N GLU A 116 7.97 7.55 -0.46
CA GLU A 116 8.89 7.40 0.66
C GLU A 116 8.22 7.78 1.99
N ALA A 117 7.51 8.92 2.03
CA ALA A 117 6.79 9.34 3.24
C ALA A 117 5.72 8.33 3.66
N VAL A 118 5.03 7.71 2.69
CA VAL A 118 4.03 6.66 2.94
C VAL A 118 4.70 5.43 3.54
N ILE A 119 5.83 5.00 2.97
CA ILE A 119 6.59 3.84 3.45
C ILE A 119 7.12 4.09 4.87
N GLN A 120 7.68 5.28 5.14
CA GLN A 120 8.17 5.63 6.48
C GLN A 120 7.03 5.69 7.50
N GLY A 121 5.87 6.24 7.12
CA GLY A 121 4.66 6.21 7.95
C GLY A 121 4.21 4.78 8.23
N GLU A 122 4.26 3.91 7.23
CA GLU A 122 3.87 2.51 7.38
C GLU A 122 4.86 1.69 8.23
N LYS A 123 6.17 1.94 8.14
CA LYS A 123 7.17 1.33 9.04
C LYS A 123 6.87 1.66 10.50
N LYS A 124 6.58 2.93 10.80
CA LYS A 124 6.21 3.36 12.16
C LYS A 124 4.95 2.63 12.65
N ARG A 125 3.93 2.50 11.79
CA ARG A 125 2.71 1.74 12.12
C ARG A 125 3.02 0.26 12.32
N HIS A 126 3.88 -0.34 11.50
CA HIS A 126 4.30 -1.73 11.65
C HIS A 126 5.02 -1.98 12.99
N GLU A 127 5.93 -1.10 13.39
CA GLU A 127 6.56 -1.15 14.71
C GLU A 127 5.55 -1.08 15.86
N GLN A 128 4.56 -0.18 15.75
CA GLN A 128 3.49 -0.09 16.74
C GLN A 128 2.65 -1.38 16.80
N ARG A 129 2.32 -1.98 15.64
CA ARG A 129 1.59 -3.25 15.58
C ARG A 129 2.37 -4.38 16.27
N LYS A 130 3.70 -4.46 16.08
CA LYS A 130 4.54 -5.46 16.77
C LYS A 130 4.50 -5.29 18.30
N ARG A 131 4.52 -4.05 18.79
CA ARG A 131 4.40 -3.76 20.23
C ARG A 131 3.05 -4.21 20.78
N LEU A 132 1.96 -3.78 20.14
CA LEU A 132 0.60 -4.19 20.52
C LEU A 132 0.39 -5.70 20.44
N PHE A 133 1.00 -6.36 19.46
CA PHE A 133 0.95 -7.81 19.33
C PHE A 133 1.68 -8.52 20.48
N LYS A 134 2.80 -7.96 20.95
CA LYS A 134 3.49 -8.47 22.14
C LYS A 134 2.61 -8.36 23.39
N ASP A 135 1.91 -7.23 23.55
CA ASP A 135 0.98 -7.02 24.67
C ASP A 135 -0.19 -8.02 24.60
N LEU A 136 -0.74 -8.25 23.40
CA LEU A 136 -1.78 -9.26 23.16
C LEU A 136 -1.31 -10.67 23.51
N MET A 137 -0.08 -11.04 23.15
CA MET A 137 0.51 -12.33 23.48
C MET A 137 0.68 -12.51 24.99
N ALA A 138 1.05 -11.44 25.72
CA ALA A 138 1.12 -11.48 27.19
C ALA A 138 -0.27 -11.74 27.80
N HIS A 139 -1.31 -11.02 27.35
CA HIS A 139 -2.68 -11.27 27.80
C HIS A 139 -3.19 -12.68 27.45
N TRP A 140 -2.75 -13.24 26.33
CA TRP A 140 -3.10 -14.62 25.98
C TRP A 140 -2.47 -15.65 26.92
N GLU A 141 -1.22 -15.43 27.36
CA GLU A 141 -0.61 -16.30 28.39
C GLU A 141 -1.31 -16.13 29.75
N GLU A 142 -1.63 -14.90 30.18
CA GLU A 142 -2.41 -14.66 31.40
C GLU A 142 -3.77 -15.38 31.37
N GLY A 143 -4.45 -15.35 30.22
CA GLY A 143 -5.73 -16.02 30.03
C GLY A 143 -5.64 -17.55 30.11
N LYS A 144 -4.52 -18.13 29.66
CA LYS A 144 -4.25 -19.57 29.84
C LYS A 144 -4.02 -19.92 31.31
N ASP A 145 -3.19 -19.14 32.00
CA ASP A 145 -2.90 -19.36 33.42
C ASP A 145 -4.20 -19.29 34.24
N LEU A 146 -5.07 -18.34 33.92
CA LEU A 146 -6.39 -18.22 34.53
C LEU A 146 -7.27 -19.44 34.25
N LEU A 147 -7.32 -19.92 33.01
CA LEU A 147 -8.09 -21.12 32.64
C LEU A 147 -7.57 -22.36 33.37
N GLU A 148 -6.25 -22.54 33.45
CA GLU A 148 -5.64 -23.66 34.17
C GLU A 148 -5.98 -23.60 35.67
N LYS A 149 -5.88 -22.41 36.27
CA LYS A 149 -6.27 -22.19 37.67
C LYS A 149 -7.76 -22.47 37.90
N ALA A 150 -8.63 -22.03 36.99
CA ALA A 150 -10.07 -22.26 37.08
C ALA A 150 -10.37 -23.76 37.04
N ARG A 151 -9.78 -24.49 36.09
CA ARG A 151 -9.93 -25.96 35.97
C ARG A 151 -9.49 -26.70 37.22
N LYS A 152 -8.37 -26.30 37.83
CA LYS A 152 -7.88 -26.89 39.09
C LYS A 152 -8.79 -26.60 40.28
N THR A 153 -9.52 -25.48 40.26
CA THR A 153 -10.32 -25.00 41.40
C THR A 153 -11.78 -25.47 41.34
N LEU A 154 -12.37 -25.42 40.15
CA LEU A 154 -13.80 -25.65 39.91
C LEU A 154 -14.09 -26.98 39.19
N GLY A 155 -13.07 -27.59 38.58
CA GLY A 155 -13.22 -28.74 37.69
C GLY A 155 -13.36 -28.33 36.22
N GLU A 156 -13.06 -29.26 35.31
CA GLU A 156 -13.05 -28.97 33.87
C GLU A 156 -14.44 -28.73 33.28
N ASP A 157 -15.47 -29.39 33.83
CA ASP A 157 -16.84 -29.34 33.35
C ASP A 157 -17.65 -28.16 33.92
N ASP A 158 -17.03 -27.32 34.77
CA ASP A 158 -17.71 -26.15 35.34
C ASP A 158 -18.06 -25.13 34.23
N PRO A 159 -19.29 -24.58 34.21
CA PRO A 159 -19.70 -23.59 33.21
C PRO A 159 -18.76 -22.39 33.08
N PHE A 160 -18.13 -21.94 34.17
CA PHE A 160 -17.14 -20.87 34.16
C PHE A 160 -15.89 -21.26 33.35
N CYS A 161 -15.38 -22.48 33.54
CA CYS A 161 -14.24 -23.01 32.80
C CYS A 161 -14.54 -23.12 31.30
N LEU A 162 -15.74 -23.60 30.94
CA LEU A 162 -16.17 -23.75 29.55
C LEU A 162 -16.26 -22.40 28.82
N GLU A 163 -16.77 -21.35 29.48
CA GLU A 163 -16.87 -20.01 28.89
C GLU A 163 -15.50 -19.32 28.73
N ILE A 164 -14.59 -19.47 29.70
CA ILE A 164 -13.21 -19.01 29.54
C ILE A 164 -12.53 -19.75 28.39
N GLN A 165 -12.71 -21.07 28.30
CA GLN A 165 -12.14 -21.88 27.22
C GLN A 165 -12.62 -21.43 25.83
N ARG A 166 -13.92 -21.13 25.67
CA ARG A 166 -14.44 -20.54 24.43
C ARG A 166 -13.77 -19.21 24.09
N SER A 167 -13.67 -18.32 25.08
CA SER A 167 -13.05 -17.00 24.91
C SER A 167 -11.58 -17.13 24.51
N MET A 168 -10.84 -18.04 25.15
CA MET A 168 -9.44 -18.36 24.82
C MET A 168 -9.30 -18.98 23.42
N GLY A 169 -10.27 -19.76 22.98
CA GLY A 169 -10.32 -20.28 21.60
C GLY A 169 -10.37 -19.16 20.57
N ALA A 170 -11.24 -18.16 20.79
CA ALA A 170 -11.33 -16.98 19.92
C ALA A 170 -10.02 -16.18 19.94
N LEU A 171 -9.47 -15.90 21.12
CA LEU A 171 -8.21 -15.17 21.27
C LEU A 171 -7.03 -15.89 20.58
N THR A 172 -6.99 -17.22 20.67
CA THR A 172 -5.97 -18.05 20.00
C THR A 172 -6.07 -17.97 18.47
N ARG A 173 -7.29 -17.89 17.93
CA ARG A 173 -7.47 -17.68 16.48
C ARG A 173 -7.00 -16.27 16.09
N THR A 174 -7.41 -15.24 16.83
CA THR A 174 -7.03 -13.85 16.57
C THR A 174 -5.52 -13.65 16.60
N THR A 175 -4.82 -14.21 17.59
CA THR A 175 -3.35 -14.12 17.68
C THR A 175 -2.65 -14.77 16.48
N LYS A 176 -3.15 -15.92 16.00
CA LYS A 176 -2.62 -16.57 14.79
C LYS A 176 -2.82 -15.72 13.53
N GLU A 177 -4.02 -15.17 13.36
CA GLU A 177 -4.34 -14.32 12.20
C GLU A 177 -3.49 -13.04 12.18
N LEU A 178 -3.33 -12.38 13.33
CA LEU A 178 -2.49 -11.20 13.48
C LEU A 178 -1.00 -11.51 13.28
N SER A 179 -0.52 -12.65 13.78
CA SER A 179 0.85 -13.10 13.53
C SER A 179 1.12 -13.27 12.03
N ALA A 180 0.21 -13.94 11.31
CA ALA A 180 0.34 -14.12 9.86
C ALA A 180 0.31 -12.79 9.09
N PHE A 181 -0.51 -11.84 9.53
CA PHE A 181 -0.56 -10.49 8.96
C PHE A 181 0.74 -9.71 9.20
N ILE A 182 1.28 -9.75 10.42
CA ILE A 182 2.55 -9.09 10.77
C ILE A 182 3.70 -9.68 9.95
N GLU A 183 3.79 -11.01 9.83
CA GLU A 183 4.87 -11.65 9.08
C GLU A 183 4.81 -11.30 7.58
N LYS A 184 3.61 -11.27 6.98
CA LYS A 184 3.44 -10.81 5.59
C LYS A 184 3.87 -9.36 5.40
N SER A 185 3.72 -8.53 6.44
CA SER A 185 4.08 -7.11 6.40
C SER A 185 5.57 -6.86 6.63
N ARG A 186 6.34 -7.87 7.04
CA ARG A 186 7.77 -7.77 7.35
C ARG A 186 8.64 -7.31 6.18
N VAL A 187 8.16 -7.48 4.95
CA VAL A 187 8.81 -6.95 3.73
C VAL A 187 9.14 -5.46 3.89
N ILE A 188 8.34 -4.70 4.64
CA ILE A 188 8.58 -3.27 4.88
C ILE A 188 9.82 -2.96 5.73
N GLU A 189 10.30 -3.91 6.53
CA GLU A 189 11.47 -3.72 7.41
C GLU A 189 12.79 -3.76 6.64
N GLN A 190 12.80 -4.33 5.43
CA GLN A 190 14.00 -4.48 4.60
C GLN A 190 14.32 -3.25 3.75
N TYR A 191 13.43 -2.25 3.75
CA TYR A 191 13.57 -0.98 3.04
C TYR A 191 13.90 0.16 4.00
#